data_AF-A0A8I0JAC6-F1
#
_entry.id   AF-A0A8I0JAC6-F1
#
_cell.length_a   1.000
_cell.length_b   1.000
_cell.length_c   1.000
_cell.angle_alpha   90.00
_cell.angle_beta   90.00
_cell.angle_gamma   90.00
#
_symmetry.space_group_name_H-M   'P 1'
#
loop_
_entity.id
_entity.type
_entity.pdbx_description
1 polymer ?
#
loop_
_entity_poly.entity_id
_entity_poly.type
_entity_poly.pdbx_seq_one_letter_code
_entity_poly.pdbx_strand_id
1 'polypeptide(L)'
;MDIMFKAGIFARDLVLALASLLKQPPAPGLFSLFLVVLLGIATLWFWAVVRRRVSLLRRATKLVKKSRGPEEFRERFQETYDELKSWSGMDAGRLADTWDEFRETTIESQGQTGIRNAIRPSVFFNLEEMGFSVSGWRVVPSLFVSIGLAATFLGLIAALQETGNSLSAGGDQAAVMKALTQLLTVASAKFIMSLTGLLCSIVFTVVMRVQSSGLEQAMRTLTHEIETRMNFVSLEDLAEKQLKAIVEQRDHMQKLNHELIAAISEPLQKAAASGVNHVDEMVQSLAGSLTQGLVGAMSATSERLEAASGRLEGLAATLSGAAQEFSQAAERTAVGLDGAARRLELVSDNLARAGNGLAQAAVPVAESANKTAEATQQIASSSIDMVESARQTMSSEREMVVAAANSIRDHIKSFETRAAAYDGQLATAFRTFTEQISRSIGEVENHANNVHGQYTEALTTLQGVIENAKAFTPESARPSA
;
A
#
# COMPACT_ATOMS: atom_id res chain seq x y z
N MET A 1 -44.14 20.34 20.29
CA MET A 1 -43.93 21.50 19.39
C MET A 1 -43.13 22.62 20.06
N ASP A 2 -43.40 22.99 21.32
CA ASP A 2 -42.67 24.06 22.02
C ASP A 2 -41.14 23.87 22.14
N ILE A 3 -40.67 22.64 22.34
CA ILE A 3 -39.23 22.35 22.44
C ILE A 3 -38.54 22.57 21.10
N MET A 4 -39.14 22.10 20.00
CA MET A 4 -38.60 22.33 18.65
C MET A 4 -38.65 23.82 18.26
N PHE A 5 -39.69 24.54 18.66
CA PHE A 5 -39.79 25.97 18.41
C PHE A 5 -38.72 26.77 19.16
N LYS A 6 -38.52 26.49 20.46
CA LYS A 6 -37.45 27.10 21.27
C LYS A 6 -36.06 26.73 20.76
N ALA A 7 -35.85 25.47 20.36
CA ALA A 7 -34.59 25.04 19.77
C ALA A 7 -34.31 25.75 18.43
N GLY A 8 -35.33 25.96 17.60
CA GLY A 8 -35.20 26.71 16.34
C GLY A 8 -34.82 28.18 16.56
N ILE A 9 -35.44 28.84 17.54
CA ILE A 9 -35.10 30.24 17.88
C ILE A 9 -33.70 30.33 18.46
N PHE A 10 -33.33 29.43 19.36
CA PHE A 10 -31.97 29.38 19.92
C PHE A 10 -30.91 29.18 18.83
N ALA A 11 -31.13 28.25 17.91
CA ALA A 11 -30.22 28.01 16.80
C ALA A 11 -30.08 29.25 15.90
N ARG A 12 -31.20 29.93 15.58
CA ARG A 12 -31.18 31.19 14.85
C ARG A 12 -30.36 32.24 15.58
N ASP A 13 -30.64 32.49 16.85
CA ASP A 13 -30.01 33.56 17.62
C ASP A 13 -28.51 33.29 17.82
N LEU A 14 -28.10 32.01 17.93
CA LEU A 14 -26.68 31.61 17.95
C LEU A 14 -25.98 31.93 16.62
N VAL A 15 -26.59 31.58 15.49
CA VAL A 15 -26.06 31.91 14.15
C VAL A 15 -25.95 33.42 13.96
N LEU A 16 -26.94 34.19 14.43
CA LEU A 16 -26.93 35.65 14.34
C LEU A 16 -25.91 36.29 15.27
N ALA A 17 -25.69 35.73 16.47
CA ALA A 17 -24.62 36.15 17.36
C ALA A 17 -23.25 35.94 16.70
N LEU A 18 -22.99 34.77 16.13
CA LEU A 18 -21.76 34.46 15.39
C LEU A 18 -21.58 35.37 14.16
N ALA A 19 -22.64 35.62 13.40
CA ALA A 19 -22.63 36.53 12.26
C ALA A 19 -22.37 37.98 12.70
N SER A 20 -22.84 38.39 13.88
CA SER A 20 -22.64 39.75 14.41
C SER A 20 -21.19 40.05 14.77
N LEU A 21 -20.40 39.06 15.21
CA LEU A 21 -18.95 39.20 15.42
C LEU A 21 -18.23 39.59 14.13
N LEU A 22 -18.76 39.19 12.98
CA LEU A 22 -18.20 39.49 11.67
C LEU A 22 -18.66 40.85 11.12
N LYS A 23 -19.50 41.63 11.81
CA LYS A 23 -20.01 42.92 11.30
C LYS A 23 -18.98 44.05 11.31
N GLN A 24 -17.97 43.96 12.18
CA GLN A 24 -17.02 45.06 12.33
C GLN A 24 -16.17 45.26 11.04
N PRO A 25 -15.86 46.51 10.64
CA PRO A 25 -15.03 46.79 9.46
C PRO A 25 -13.70 46.01 9.40
N PRO A 26 -12.94 45.81 10.50
CA PRO A 26 -11.70 45.03 10.46
C PRO A 26 -11.89 43.51 10.49
N ALA A 27 -13.13 43.00 10.64
CA ALA A 27 -13.38 41.57 10.87
C ALA A 27 -12.82 40.63 9.77
N PRO A 28 -12.90 40.93 8.46
CA PRO A 28 -12.27 40.10 7.43
C PRO A 28 -10.75 39.98 7.60
N GLY A 29 -10.07 41.09 7.87
CA GLY A 29 -8.62 41.11 8.04
C GLY A 29 -8.16 40.37 9.30
N LEU A 30 -8.86 40.58 10.42
CA LEU A 30 -8.56 39.89 11.68
C LEU A 30 -8.79 38.38 11.57
N PHE A 31 -9.87 37.95 10.89
CA PHE A 31 -10.14 36.54 10.65
C PHE A 31 -9.08 35.89 9.75
N SER A 32 -8.69 36.56 8.66
CA SER A 32 -7.59 36.12 7.81
C SER A 32 -6.28 35.99 8.59
N LEU A 33 -5.94 36.97 9.42
CA LEU A 33 -4.75 36.92 10.28
C LEU A 33 -4.81 35.74 11.26
N PHE A 34 -5.96 35.52 11.89
CA PHE A 34 -6.18 34.38 12.78
C PHE A 34 -5.96 33.05 12.06
N LEU A 35 -6.50 32.87 10.85
CA LEU A 35 -6.28 31.65 10.06
C LEU A 35 -4.81 31.44 9.70
N VAL A 36 -4.08 32.50 9.36
CA VAL A 36 -2.64 32.43 9.04
C VAL A 36 -1.82 32.07 10.29
N VAL A 37 -2.16 32.63 11.45
CA VAL A 37 -1.52 32.25 12.73
C VAL A 37 -1.81 30.78 13.07
N LEU A 38 -3.06 30.34 12.91
CA LEU A 38 -3.46 28.95 13.12
C LEU A 38 -2.72 28.01 12.17
N LEU A 39 -2.57 28.39 10.89
CA LEU A 39 -1.76 27.67 9.92
C LEU A 39 -0.31 27.56 10.37
N GLY A 40 0.29 28.65 10.86
CA GLY A 40 1.66 28.66 11.39
C GLY A 40 1.83 27.68 12.54
N ILE A 41 0.91 27.70 13.52
CA ILE A 41 0.93 26.78 14.67
C ILE A 41 0.76 25.32 14.21
N ALA A 42 -0.23 25.04 13.37
CA ALA A 42 -0.48 23.70 12.84
C ALA A 42 0.72 23.16 12.05
N THR A 43 1.33 24.01 11.22
CA THR A 43 2.51 23.68 10.42
C THR A 43 3.73 23.42 11.29
N LEU A 44 4.00 24.27 12.29
CA LEU A 44 5.11 24.09 13.22
C LEU A 44 4.94 22.82 14.07
N TRP A 45 3.72 22.57 14.55
CA TRP A 45 3.42 21.36 15.32
C TRP A 45 3.60 20.10 14.48
N PHE A 46 3.00 20.07 13.28
CA PHE A 46 3.17 18.95 12.34
C PHE A 46 4.65 18.73 12.00
N TRP A 47 5.38 19.82 11.74
CA TRP A 47 6.81 19.77 11.45
C TRP A 47 7.63 19.23 12.61
N ALA A 48 7.38 19.66 13.84
CA ALA A 48 8.07 19.16 15.02
C ALA A 48 7.83 17.65 15.22
N VAL A 49 6.59 17.18 15.03
CA VAL A 49 6.24 15.75 15.12
C VAL A 49 6.96 14.94 14.05
N VAL A 50 6.91 15.36 12.78
CA VAL A 50 7.57 14.65 11.69
C VAL A 50 9.09 14.66 11.87
N ARG A 51 9.70 15.79 12.23
CA ARG A 51 11.15 15.87 12.48
C ARG A 51 11.58 14.95 13.61
N ARG A 52 10.81 14.86 14.70
CA ARG A 52 11.09 13.97 15.82
C ARG A 52 11.12 12.51 15.36
N ARG A 53 10.09 12.08 14.63
CA ARG A 53 9.98 10.70 14.09
C ARG A 53 11.07 10.40 13.07
N VAL A 54 11.34 11.30 12.13
CA VAL A 54 12.45 11.17 11.17
C VAL A 54 13.80 11.07 11.88
N SER A 55 14.03 11.89 12.91
CA SER A 55 15.27 11.84 13.70
C SER A 55 15.42 10.50 14.41
N LEU A 56 14.35 9.98 15.00
CA LEU A 56 14.32 8.67 15.66
C LEU A 56 14.66 7.55 14.67
N LEU A 57 13.99 7.50 13.51
CA LEU A 57 14.25 6.49 12.49
C LEU A 57 15.69 6.58 11.97
N ARG A 58 16.21 7.78 11.73
CA ARG A 58 17.61 7.97 11.31
C ARG A 58 18.61 7.52 12.38
N ARG A 59 18.30 7.69 13.66
CA ARG A 59 19.13 7.16 14.77
C ARG A 59 19.12 5.64 14.76
N ALA A 60 17.94 5.02 14.58
CA ALA A 60 17.81 3.57 14.46
C ALA A 60 18.59 3.03 13.25
N THR A 61 18.49 3.72 12.10
CA THR A 61 19.27 3.37 10.91
C THR A 61 20.77 3.43 11.19
N LYS A 62 21.25 4.47 11.89
CA LYS A 62 22.68 4.58 12.26
C LYS A 62 23.11 3.46 13.20
N LEU A 63 22.24 3.03 14.11
CA LEU A 63 22.50 1.92 15.01
C LEU A 63 22.66 0.61 14.25
N VAL A 64 21.72 0.28 13.37
CA VAL A 64 21.78 -0.90 12.50
C VAL A 64 23.01 -0.87 11.58
N LYS A 65 23.38 0.31 11.08
CA LYS A 65 24.59 0.51 10.25
C LYS A 65 25.91 0.25 10.98
N LYS A 66 25.94 0.18 12.32
CA LYS A 66 27.17 -0.14 13.07
C LYS A 66 27.65 -1.57 12.76
N SER A 67 26.74 -2.47 12.39
CA SER A 67 27.08 -3.82 11.94
C SER A 67 27.39 -3.82 10.44
N ARG A 68 28.58 -4.28 10.03
CA ARG A 68 29.03 -4.27 8.63
C ARG A 68 28.58 -5.46 7.81
N GLY A 69 28.08 -6.52 8.45
CA GLY A 69 27.59 -7.72 7.75
C GLY A 69 26.63 -8.57 8.57
N PRO A 70 26.09 -9.66 7.99
CA PRO A 70 25.07 -10.50 8.62
C PRO A 70 25.51 -11.17 9.92
N GLU A 71 26.80 -11.50 10.06
CA GLU A 71 27.35 -12.11 11.28
C GLU A 71 27.47 -11.12 12.43
N GLU A 72 28.06 -9.94 12.17
CA GLU A 72 28.13 -8.86 13.17
C GLU A 72 26.73 -8.34 13.54
N PHE A 73 25.78 -8.38 12.61
CA PHE A 73 24.40 -8.01 12.90
C PHE A 73 23.75 -9.02 13.84
N ARG A 74 24.03 -10.32 13.69
CA ARG A 74 23.56 -11.37 14.61
C ARG A 74 24.07 -11.15 16.04
N GLU A 75 25.38 -10.94 16.19
CA GLU A 75 25.97 -10.77 17.53
C GLU A 75 25.44 -9.53 18.24
N ARG A 76 25.20 -8.46 17.48
CA ARG A 76 24.73 -7.17 18.01
C ARG A 76 23.21 -7.01 17.94
N PHE A 77 22.46 -8.06 17.58
CA PHE A 77 21.03 -7.96 17.41
C PHE A 77 20.33 -7.65 18.72
N GLN A 78 20.73 -8.34 19.79
CA GLN A 78 20.24 -8.08 21.14
C GLN A 78 20.71 -6.72 21.66
N GLU A 79 21.98 -6.36 21.45
CA GLU A 79 22.50 -5.03 21.82
C GLU A 79 21.71 -3.89 21.13
N THR A 80 21.36 -4.09 19.85
CA THR A 80 20.58 -3.13 19.06
C THR A 80 19.19 -2.96 19.66
N TYR A 81 18.53 -4.06 20.01
CA TYR A 81 17.23 -4.02 20.67
C TYR A 81 17.31 -3.34 22.05
N ASP A 82 18.30 -3.68 22.87
CA ASP A 82 18.47 -3.10 24.20
C ASP A 82 18.75 -1.57 24.12
N GLU A 83 19.55 -1.14 23.15
CA GLU A 83 19.78 0.29 22.87
C GLU A 83 18.50 0.98 22.39
N LEU A 84 17.70 0.37 21.51
CA LEU A 84 16.39 0.90 21.08
C LEU A 84 15.41 1.04 22.25
N LYS A 85 15.34 0.03 23.13
CA LYS A 85 14.47 0.00 24.31
C LYS A 85 14.87 1.02 25.37
N SER A 86 16.16 1.40 25.42
CA SER A 86 16.65 2.43 26.33
C SER A 86 16.17 3.85 25.99
N TRP A 87 15.66 4.08 24.77
CA TRP A 87 15.29 5.41 24.31
C TRP A 87 13.97 5.88 24.92
N SER A 88 13.98 7.10 25.49
CA SER A 88 12.81 7.67 26.14
C SER A 88 11.83 8.31 25.15
N GLY A 89 10.54 7.99 25.29
CA GLY A 89 9.42 8.69 24.66
C GLY A 89 8.45 7.78 23.92
N MET A 90 7.21 8.24 23.72
CA MET A 90 6.15 7.43 23.10
C MET A 90 6.51 6.89 21.72
N ASP A 91 7.09 7.72 20.84
CA ASP A 91 7.50 7.25 19.50
C ASP A 91 8.64 6.21 19.59
N ALA A 92 9.55 6.35 20.56
CA ALA A 92 10.65 5.40 20.76
C ALA A 92 10.16 4.06 21.30
N GLY A 93 9.21 4.08 22.24
CA GLY A 93 8.53 2.88 22.74
C GLY A 93 7.89 2.08 21.62
N ARG A 94 7.10 2.72 20.75
CA ARG A 94 6.47 2.03 19.61
C ARG A 94 7.48 1.40 18.65
N LEU A 95 8.60 2.07 18.39
CA LEU A 95 9.68 1.51 17.57
C LEU A 95 10.31 0.29 18.24
N ALA A 96 10.51 0.32 19.56
CA ALA A 96 11.03 -0.81 20.32
C ALA A 96 10.03 -1.99 20.34
N ASP A 97 8.73 -1.71 20.51
CA ASP A 97 7.67 -2.72 20.45
C ASP A 97 7.61 -3.39 19.07
N THR A 98 7.69 -2.58 17.99
CA THR A 98 7.75 -3.10 16.60
C THR A 98 8.99 -3.97 16.37
N TRP A 99 10.13 -3.60 16.96
CA TRP A 99 11.33 -4.41 16.90
C TRP A 99 11.19 -5.72 17.68
N ASP A 100 10.46 -5.70 18.80
CA ASP A 100 10.16 -6.87 19.62
C ASP A 100 9.33 -7.89 18.82
N GLU A 101 8.23 -7.44 18.21
CA GLU A 101 7.40 -8.26 17.32
C GLU A 101 8.20 -8.81 16.13
N PHE A 102 9.06 -7.97 15.53
CA PHE A 102 9.94 -8.40 14.46
C PHE A 102 10.90 -9.50 14.91
N ARG A 103 11.53 -9.36 16.08
CA ARG A 103 12.47 -10.34 16.66
C ARG A 103 11.80 -11.71 16.82
N GLU A 104 10.53 -11.77 17.23
CA GLU A 104 9.81 -13.04 17.40
C GLU A 104 9.74 -13.87 16.11
N THR A 105 9.86 -13.22 14.95
CA THR A 105 9.84 -13.88 13.64
C THR A 105 11.20 -14.26 13.08
N THR A 106 12.27 -13.95 13.83
CA THR A 106 13.65 -14.27 13.45
C THR A 106 14.05 -15.67 13.92
N ILE A 107 14.76 -16.40 13.06
CA ILE A 107 15.18 -17.78 13.33
C ILE A 107 16.72 -17.81 13.39
N GLU A 108 17.25 -18.30 14.52
CA GLU A 108 18.66 -18.65 14.65
C GLU A 108 18.86 -20.10 14.23
N SER A 109 19.58 -20.33 13.13
CA SER A 109 19.92 -21.69 12.68
C SER A 109 21.24 -22.12 13.32
N GLN A 110 21.24 -23.22 14.08
CA GLN A 110 22.49 -23.84 14.54
C GLN A 110 23.31 -24.29 13.32
N GLY A 111 24.47 -23.67 13.11
CA GLY A 111 25.43 -24.05 12.06
C GLY A 111 25.45 -23.22 10.78
N GLN A 112 24.59 -22.19 10.63
CA GLN A 112 24.67 -21.22 9.52
C GLN A 112 24.85 -19.79 10.02
N THR A 113 25.49 -18.93 9.20
CA THR A 113 25.89 -17.58 9.57
C THR A 113 24.74 -16.57 9.39
N GLY A 114 24.59 -15.65 10.34
CA GLY A 114 23.60 -14.56 10.30
C GLY A 114 22.19 -14.91 10.79
N ILE A 115 21.39 -13.87 11.07
CA ILE A 115 19.97 -14.02 11.45
C ILE A 115 19.13 -14.22 10.19
N ARG A 116 18.27 -15.25 10.22
CA ARG A 116 17.34 -15.55 9.13
C ARG A 116 15.97 -14.95 9.47
N ASN A 117 15.31 -14.36 8.48
CA ASN A 117 13.88 -14.05 8.59
C ASN A 117 13.08 -14.87 7.57
N ALA A 118 11.86 -15.23 7.97
CA ALA A 118 10.85 -15.79 7.09
C ALA A 118 9.90 -14.69 6.55
N ILE A 119 9.81 -13.57 7.26
CA ILE A 119 8.97 -12.42 6.91
C ILE A 119 9.87 -11.20 6.71
N ARG A 120 9.61 -10.44 5.64
CA ARG A 120 10.38 -9.23 5.33
C ARG A 120 10.20 -8.17 6.42
N PRO A 121 11.25 -7.39 6.77
CA PRO A 121 11.13 -6.34 7.78
C PRO A 121 10.11 -5.27 7.39
N SER A 122 9.87 -5.05 6.09
CA SER A 122 8.91 -4.05 5.61
C SER A 122 7.47 -4.28 6.05
N VAL A 123 7.13 -5.52 6.45
CA VAL A 123 5.80 -5.85 6.97
C VAL A 123 5.61 -5.16 8.33
N PHE A 124 6.56 -5.33 9.26
CA PHE A 124 6.51 -4.73 10.60
C PHE A 124 6.90 -3.26 10.60
N PHE A 125 7.95 -2.91 9.85
CA PHE A 125 8.47 -1.54 9.79
C PHE A 125 7.66 -0.67 8.81
N ASN A 126 6.37 -0.50 9.08
CA ASN A 126 5.47 0.34 8.31
C ASN A 126 4.89 1.49 9.15
N LEU A 127 4.60 2.63 8.52
CA LEU A 127 4.17 3.84 9.23
C LEU A 127 2.79 3.70 9.88
N GLU A 128 1.94 2.82 9.37
CA GLU A 128 0.57 2.65 9.86
C GLU A 128 0.55 1.83 11.15
N GLU A 129 1.19 0.66 11.18
CA GLU A 129 1.32 -0.21 12.34
C GLU A 129 2.09 0.44 13.49
N MET A 130 3.17 1.18 13.20
CA MET A 130 3.88 1.97 14.24
C MET A 130 3.07 3.17 14.77
N GLY A 131 1.89 3.47 14.20
CA GLY A 131 1.12 4.66 14.54
C GLY A 131 1.86 5.98 14.21
N PHE A 132 2.80 5.92 13.27
CA PHE A 132 3.54 7.07 12.75
C PHE A 132 2.84 7.73 11.55
N SER A 133 1.72 7.16 11.12
CA SER A 133 0.95 7.68 10.01
C SER A 133 0.52 9.13 10.24
N VAL A 134 0.51 9.88 9.15
CA VAL A 134 0.05 11.28 9.09
C VAL A 134 -1.45 11.36 8.78
N SER A 135 -2.15 10.23 8.77
CA SER A 135 -3.55 10.12 8.30
C SER A 135 -4.49 11.07 9.05
N GLY A 136 -4.32 11.23 10.37
CA GLY A 136 -5.13 12.15 11.18
C GLY A 136 -5.00 13.63 10.78
N TRP A 137 -3.89 14.03 10.15
CA TRP A 137 -3.68 15.40 9.69
C TRP A 137 -4.35 15.70 8.35
N ARG A 138 -4.84 14.68 7.64
CA ARG A 138 -5.49 14.81 6.32
C ARG A 138 -6.80 15.61 6.37
N VAL A 139 -7.40 15.75 7.56
CA VAL A 139 -8.63 16.54 7.81
C VAL A 139 -8.35 18.04 7.95
N VAL A 140 -7.12 18.45 8.27
CA VAL A 140 -6.80 19.86 8.53
C VAL A 140 -6.99 20.77 7.30
N PRO A 141 -6.54 20.41 6.07
CA PRO A 141 -6.81 21.22 4.89
C PRO A 141 -8.30 21.47 4.63
N SER A 142 -9.13 20.43 4.76
CA SER A 142 -10.58 20.56 4.51
C SER A 142 -11.26 21.39 5.59
N LEU A 143 -10.77 21.36 6.83
CA LEU A 143 -11.23 22.26 7.89
C LEU A 143 -10.95 23.73 7.55
N PHE A 144 -9.76 24.09 7.05
CA PHE A 144 -9.46 25.47 6.66
C PHE A 144 -10.42 26.00 5.58
N VAL A 145 -10.72 25.19 4.56
CA VAL A 145 -11.70 25.54 3.52
C VAL A 145 -13.09 25.70 4.12
N SER A 146 -13.54 24.73 4.92
CA SER A 146 -14.88 24.71 5.51
C SER A 146 -15.10 25.88 6.45
N ILE A 147 -14.10 26.22 7.28
CA ILE A 147 -14.12 27.37 8.19
C ILE A 147 -14.17 28.68 7.40
N GLY A 148 -13.37 28.81 6.33
CA GLY A 148 -13.38 29.98 5.47
C GLY A 148 -14.73 30.19 4.77
N LEU A 149 -15.30 29.12 4.21
CA LEU A 149 -16.62 29.13 3.57
C LEU A 149 -17.75 29.45 4.55
N ALA A 150 -17.73 28.86 5.75
CA ALA A 150 -18.71 29.15 6.80
C ALA A 150 -18.65 30.62 7.23
N ALA A 151 -17.45 31.17 7.40
CA ALA A 151 -17.26 32.58 7.75
C ALA A 151 -17.77 33.54 6.67
N THR A 152 -17.55 33.22 5.39
CA THR A 152 -18.09 34.00 4.27
C THR A 152 -19.61 33.98 4.26
N PHE A 153 -20.25 32.81 4.44
CA PHE A 153 -21.71 32.74 4.51
C PHE A 153 -22.29 33.48 5.71
N LEU A 154 -21.70 33.33 6.90
CA LEU A 154 -22.10 34.10 8.08
C LEU A 154 -21.95 35.61 7.86
N GLY A 155 -20.86 36.02 7.20
CA GLY A 155 -20.62 37.41 6.84
C GLY A 155 -21.65 37.97 5.86
N LEU A 156 -22.08 37.20 4.87
CA LEU A 156 -23.13 37.60 3.92
C LEU A 156 -24.50 37.70 4.60
N ILE A 157 -24.84 36.76 5.50
CA ILE A 157 -26.07 36.82 6.30
C ILE A 157 -26.09 38.11 7.14
N ALA A 158 -24.97 38.44 7.80
CA ALA A 158 -24.86 39.67 8.58
C ALA A 158 -25.05 40.94 7.73
N ALA A 159 -24.43 40.97 6.54
CA ALA A 159 -24.56 42.10 5.61
C ALA A 159 -26.00 42.27 5.11
N LEU A 160 -26.67 41.18 4.73
CA LEU A 160 -28.06 41.20 4.28
C LEU A 160 -29.02 41.70 5.37
N GLN A 161 -28.80 41.31 6.62
CA GLN A 161 -29.60 41.82 7.75
C GLN A 161 -29.42 43.32 7.97
N GLU A 162 -28.18 43.81 7.85
CA GLU A 162 -27.88 45.24 8.01
C GLU A 162 -28.51 46.07 6.89
N THR A 163 -28.44 45.58 5.64
CA THR A 163 -29.11 46.19 4.50
C THR A 163 -30.63 46.14 4.66
N GLY A 164 -31.20 45.01 5.09
CA GLY A 164 -32.63 44.86 5.33
C GLY A 164 -33.16 45.82 6.40
N ASN A 165 -32.41 46.00 7.50
CA ASN A 165 -32.75 46.96 8.55
C ASN A 165 -32.66 48.42 8.04
N SER A 166 -31.66 48.73 7.21
CA SER A 166 -31.48 50.06 6.63
C SER A 166 -32.57 50.41 5.60
N LEU A 167 -33.07 49.41 4.86
CA LEU A 167 -34.16 49.58 3.89
C LEU A 167 -35.54 49.70 4.56
N SER A 168 -35.75 48.97 5.66
CA SER A 168 -37.00 48.98 6.43
C SER A 168 -37.23 50.29 7.20
N ALA A 169 -36.18 51.10 7.36
CA ALA A 169 -36.23 52.41 8.04
C ALA A 169 -36.85 53.55 7.20
N GLY A 170 -37.39 53.28 6.00
CA GLY A 170 -38.20 54.22 5.23
C GLY A 170 -37.41 55.33 4.51
N GLY A 171 -36.29 55.00 3.87
CA GLY A 171 -35.36 55.98 3.31
C GLY A 171 -35.52 56.29 1.81
N ASP A 172 -35.23 57.55 1.47
CA ASP A 172 -35.04 58.12 0.12
C ASP A 172 -34.24 57.24 -0.86
N GLN A 173 -34.38 57.49 -2.17
CA GLN A 173 -33.62 56.80 -3.22
C GLN A 173 -32.09 56.82 -3.00
N ALA A 174 -31.56 57.87 -2.36
CA ALA A 174 -30.16 57.98 -1.98
C ALA A 174 -29.74 57.01 -0.86
N ALA A 175 -30.63 56.72 0.10
CA ALA A 175 -30.40 55.76 1.18
C ALA A 175 -30.37 54.32 0.64
N VAL A 176 -31.24 54.01 -0.32
CA VAL A 176 -31.25 52.71 -1.02
C VAL A 176 -29.95 52.48 -1.79
N MET A 177 -29.50 53.47 -2.60
CA MET A 177 -28.23 53.37 -3.30
C MET A 177 -27.05 53.16 -2.35
N LYS A 178 -26.99 53.92 -1.24
CA LYS A 178 -25.94 53.77 -0.22
C LYS A 178 -25.95 52.38 0.42
N ALA A 179 -27.13 51.84 0.74
CA ALA A 179 -27.27 50.51 1.33
C ALA A 179 -26.85 49.39 0.35
N LEU A 180 -27.13 49.54 -0.94
CA LEU A 180 -26.70 48.60 -1.99
C LEU A 180 -25.18 48.66 -2.23
N THR A 181 -24.59 49.85 -2.29
CA THR A 181 -23.14 50.01 -2.40
C THR A 181 -22.43 49.41 -1.19
N GLN A 182 -22.93 49.68 0.03
CA GLN A 182 -22.38 49.12 1.26
C GLN A 182 -22.50 47.58 1.30
N LEU A 183 -23.62 47.02 0.85
CA LEU A 183 -23.78 45.56 0.74
C LEU A 183 -22.72 44.96 -0.17
N LEU A 184 -22.49 45.56 -1.35
CA LEU A 184 -21.54 45.05 -2.33
C LEU A 184 -20.09 45.14 -1.82
N THR A 185 -19.73 46.23 -1.13
CA THR A 185 -18.41 46.39 -0.49
C THR A 185 -18.20 45.42 0.68
N VAL A 186 -19.22 45.22 1.52
CA VAL A 186 -19.12 44.26 2.63
C VAL A 186 -19.03 42.83 2.08
N ALA A 187 -19.87 42.48 1.10
CA ALA A 187 -19.88 41.17 0.45
C ALA A 187 -18.54 40.84 -0.19
N SER A 188 -17.94 41.77 -0.95
CA SER A 188 -16.61 41.57 -1.55
C SER A 188 -15.53 41.34 -0.49
N ALA A 189 -15.56 42.08 0.63
CA ALA A 189 -14.64 41.87 1.75
C ALA A 189 -14.84 40.51 2.44
N LYS A 190 -16.05 39.93 2.46
CA LYS A 190 -16.31 38.59 3.03
C LYS A 190 -15.73 37.46 2.20
N PHE A 191 -15.51 37.63 0.89
CA PHE A 191 -14.85 36.62 0.07
C PHE A 191 -13.37 36.43 0.42
N ILE A 192 -12.70 37.44 0.98
CA ILE A 192 -11.31 37.35 1.42
C ILE A 192 -11.15 36.27 2.53
N MET A 193 -12.17 36.10 3.37
CA MET A 193 -12.16 35.06 4.42
C MET A 193 -12.07 33.64 3.82
N SER A 194 -12.90 33.34 2.82
CA SER A 194 -12.87 32.05 2.10
C SER A 194 -11.60 31.89 1.28
N LEU A 195 -11.14 32.94 0.60
CA LEU A 195 -9.87 32.91 -0.15
C LEU A 195 -8.69 32.59 0.76
N THR A 196 -8.66 33.17 1.97
CA THR A 196 -7.61 32.89 2.96
C THR A 196 -7.68 31.44 3.45
N GLY A 197 -8.88 30.91 3.70
CA GLY A 197 -9.07 29.50 4.07
C GLY A 197 -8.57 28.54 2.99
N LEU A 198 -8.87 28.83 1.72
CA LEU A 198 -8.35 28.06 0.58
C LEU A 198 -6.83 28.13 0.50
N LEU A 199 -6.24 29.33 0.61
CA LEU A 199 -4.79 29.51 0.59
C LEU A 199 -4.10 28.73 1.72
N CYS A 200 -4.64 28.79 2.94
CA CYS A 200 -4.13 28.02 4.07
C CYS A 200 -4.22 26.51 3.82
N SER A 201 -5.31 26.04 3.24
CA SER A 201 -5.49 24.63 2.86
C SER A 201 -4.46 24.16 1.84
N ILE A 202 -4.22 24.96 0.79
CA ILE A 202 -3.22 24.64 -0.24
C ILE A 202 -1.82 24.58 0.38
N VAL A 203 -1.44 25.60 1.15
CA VAL A 203 -0.12 25.65 1.80
C VAL A 203 0.07 24.45 2.73
N PHE A 204 -0.91 24.16 3.59
CA PHE A 204 -0.82 23.04 4.52
C PHE A 204 -0.74 21.69 3.78
N THR A 205 -1.48 21.51 2.69
CA THR A 205 -1.45 20.29 1.87
C THR A 205 -0.08 20.06 1.25
N VAL A 206 0.53 21.10 0.68
CA VAL A 206 1.89 21.02 0.10
C VAL A 206 2.90 20.65 1.17
N VAL A 207 2.87 21.34 2.32
CA VAL A 207 3.75 21.07 3.45
C VAL A 207 3.58 19.64 3.96
N MET A 208 2.33 19.18 4.10
CA MET A 208 2.02 17.82 4.53
C MET A 208 2.65 16.79 3.58
N ARG A 209 2.50 16.96 2.27
CA ARG A 209 3.02 16.02 1.27
C ARG A 209 4.54 15.94 1.28
N VAL A 210 5.23 17.09 1.33
CA VAL A 210 6.70 17.15 1.34
C VAL A 210 7.27 16.49 2.59
N GLN A 211 6.71 16.80 3.76
CA GLN A 211 7.22 16.25 5.02
C GLN A 211 6.91 14.76 5.20
N SER A 212 5.73 14.31 4.76
CA SER A 212 5.34 12.89 4.84
C SER A 212 6.25 12.02 3.97
N SER A 213 6.62 12.52 2.78
CA SER A 213 7.61 11.87 1.92
C SER A 213 8.97 11.68 2.62
N GLY A 214 9.41 12.67 3.41
CA GLY A 214 10.64 12.56 4.20
C GLY A 214 10.57 11.48 5.29
N LEU A 215 9.41 11.29 5.91
CA LEU A 215 9.17 10.24 6.90
C LEU A 215 9.14 8.85 6.27
N GLU A 216 8.43 8.69 5.15
CA GLU A 216 8.42 7.46 4.36
C GLU A 216 9.83 7.07 3.92
N GLN A 217 10.62 8.02 3.42
CA GLN A 217 11.99 7.75 2.99
C GLN A 217 12.88 7.30 4.15
N ALA A 218 12.75 7.91 5.34
CA ALA A 218 13.48 7.49 6.53
C ALA A 218 13.12 6.06 6.95
N MET A 219 11.84 5.70 6.88
CA MET A 219 11.37 4.35 7.17
C MET A 219 11.93 3.34 6.17
N ARG A 220 11.77 3.59 4.86
CA ARG A 220 12.31 2.73 3.80
C ARG A 220 13.81 2.50 3.95
N THR A 221 14.55 3.55 4.33
CA THR A 221 15.99 3.44 4.57
C THR A 221 16.28 2.53 5.78
N LEU A 222 15.56 2.68 6.89
CA LEU A 222 15.71 1.78 8.04
C LEU A 222 15.45 0.33 7.64
N THR A 223 14.31 0.06 7.02
CA THR A 223 13.90 -1.27 6.57
C THR A 223 14.92 -1.91 5.63
N HIS A 224 15.42 -1.14 4.66
CA HIS A 224 16.42 -1.62 3.71
C HIS A 224 17.74 -1.98 4.40
N GLU A 225 18.18 -1.19 5.38
CA GLU A 225 19.43 -1.44 6.10
C GLU A 225 19.32 -2.64 7.04
N ILE A 226 18.13 -2.92 7.57
CA ILE A 226 17.84 -4.17 8.29
C ILE A 226 17.87 -5.34 7.31
N GLU A 227 17.13 -5.26 6.20
CA GLU A 227 17.00 -6.35 5.22
C GLU A 227 18.32 -6.76 4.58
N THR A 228 19.18 -5.79 4.22
CA THR A 228 20.51 -6.06 3.64
C THR A 228 21.50 -6.70 4.61
N ARG A 229 21.23 -6.66 5.91
CA ARG A 229 22.05 -7.28 6.97
C ARG A 229 21.45 -8.59 7.47
N MET A 230 20.38 -9.05 6.85
CA MET A 230 19.72 -10.30 7.20
C MET A 230 19.76 -11.28 6.04
N ASN A 231 19.71 -12.56 6.38
CA ASN A 231 19.56 -13.61 5.38
C ASN A 231 18.07 -13.90 5.20
N PHE A 232 17.47 -13.28 4.18
CA PHE A 232 16.08 -13.57 3.80
C PHE A 232 15.99 -15.00 3.28
N VAL A 233 15.10 -15.78 3.86
CA VAL A 233 14.80 -17.15 3.40
C VAL A 233 13.36 -17.16 2.97
N SER A 234 13.15 -17.35 1.68
CA SER A 234 11.80 -17.53 1.17
C SER A 234 11.30 -18.93 1.54
N LEU A 235 9.98 -19.08 1.66
CA LEU A 235 9.37 -20.40 1.93
C LEU A 235 9.64 -21.37 0.78
N GLU A 236 9.75 -20.85 -0.45
CA GLU A 236 10.09 -21.60 -1.65
C GLU A 236 11.53 -22.14 -1.61
N ASP A 237 12.51 -21.29 -1.24
CA ASP A 237 13.91 -21.72 -1.06
C ASP A 237 14.04 -22.75 0.07
N LEU A 238 13.26 -22.59 1.14
CA LEU A 238 13.21 -23.58 2.21
C LEU A 238 12.57 -24.90 1.74
N ALA A 239 11.48 -24.85 0.99
CA ALA A 239 10.80 -26.01 0.44
C ALA A 239 11.68 -26.76 -0.56
N GLU A 240 12.44 -26.06 -1.39
CA GLU A 240 13.41 -26.64 -2.32
C GLU A 240 14.55 -27.34 -1.55
N LYS A 241 15.11 -26.70 -0.52
CA LYS A 241 16.13 -27.30 0.35
C LYS A 241 15.60 -28.55 1.07
N GLN A 242 14.34 -28.52 1.52
CA GLN A 242 13.69 -29.68 2.14
C GLN A 242 13.50 -30.82 1.14
N LEU A 243 13.04 -30.52 -0.07
CA LEU A 243 12.90 -31.51 -1.14
C LEU A 243 14.25 -32.14 -1.48
N LYS A 244 15.31 -31.33 -1.61
CA LYS A 244 16.66 -31.82 -1.86
C LYS A 244 17.14 -32.76 -0.75
N ALA A 245 16.96 -32.38 0.51
CA ALA A 245 17.33 -33.20 1.66
C ALA A 245 16.56 -34.54 1.68
N ILE A 246 15.27 -34.56 1.32
CA ILE A 246 14.47 -35.78 1.21
C ILE A 246 14.99 -36.70 0.09
N VAL A 247 15.34 -36.13 -1.07
CA VAL A 247 15.91 -36.89 -2.19
C VAL A 247 17.27 -37.49 -1.80
N GLU A 248 18.14 -36.71 -1.17
CA GLU A 248 19.45 -37.18 -0.68
C GLU A 248 19.30 -38.29 0.38
N GLN A 249 18.34 -38.15 1.31
CA GLN A 249 18.04 -39.17 2.32
C GLN A 249 17.54 -40.47 1.68
N ARG A 250 16.67 -40.38 0.66
CA ARG A 250 16.18 -41.54 -0.10
C ARG A 250 17.35 -42.29 -0.76
N ASP A 251 18.26 -41.55 -1.40
CA ASP A 251 19.42 -42.14 -2.08
C ASP A 251 20.36 -42.80 -1.06
N HIS A 252 20.53 -42.21 0.13
CA HIS A 252 21.30 -42.80 1.23
C HIS A 252 20.65 -44.10 1.75
N MET A 253 19.34 -44.15 1.90
CA MET A 253 18.61 -45.35 2.32
C MET A 253 18.71 -46.48 1.29
N GLN A 254 18.68 -46.17 -0.02
CA GLN A 254 18.88 -47.18 -1.06
C GLN A 254 20.28 -47.81 -1.00
N LYS A 255 21.32 -46.99 -0.79
CA LYS A 255 22.69 -47.48 -0.59
C LYS A 255 22.79 -48.37 0.65
N LEU A 256 22.24 -47.93 1.78
CA LEU A 256 22.26 -48.67 3.03
C LEU A 256 21.56 -50.03 2.90
N ASN A 257 20.43 -50.09 2.19
CA ASN A 257 19.72 -51.35 1.91
C ASN A 257 20.56 -52.28 1.03
N HIS A 258 21.20 -51.75 -0.01
CA HIS A 258 22.09 -52.54 -0.88
C HIS A 258 23.30 -53.10 -0.12
N GLU A 259 23.95 -52.28 0.72
CA GLU A 259 25.07 -52.68 1.57
C GLU A 259 24.66 -53.74 2.59
N LEU A 260 23.47 -53.61 3.21
CA LEU A 260 22.95 -54.59 4.15
C LEU A 260 22.68 -55.95 3.48
N ILE A 261 22.11 -55.95 2.27
CA ILE A 261 21.84 -57.17 1.50
C ILE A 261 23.16 -57.88 1.14
N ALA A 262 24.16 -57.13 0.66
CA ALA A 262 25.46 -57.68 0.30
C ALA A 262 26.19 -58.27 1.53
N ALA A 263 26.15 -57.58 2.67
CA ALA A 263 26.76 -58.04 3.91
C ALA A 263 26.13 -59.34 4.47
N ILE A 264 24.85 -59.59 4.18
CA ILE A 264 24.13 -60.79 4.63
C ILE A 264 24.28 -61.97 3.65
N SER A 265 24.34 -61.73 2.34
CA SER A 265 24.32 -62.82 1.34
C SER A 265 25.62 -63.59 1.24
N GLU A 266 26.77 -62.92 1.39
CA GLU A 266 28.08 -63.53 1.16
C GLU A 266 28.45 -64.63 2.20
N PRO A 267 28.20 -64.45 3.51
CA PRO A 267 28.48 -65.47 4.51
C PRO A 267 27.58 -66.70 4.38
N LEU A 268 26.30 -66.50 4.04
CA LEU A 268 25.32 -67.57 3.85
C LEU A 268 25.70 -68.48 2.68
N GLN A 269 26.20 -67.90 1.58
CA GLN A 269 26.60 -68.67 0.39
C GLN A 269 27.86 -69.51 0.63
N LYS A 270 28.85 -68.99 1.37
CA LYS A 270 30.08 -69.71 1.73
C LYS A 270 29.80 -70.90 2.66
N ALA A 271 28.88 -70.75 3.61
CA ALA A 271 28.51 -71.82 4.53
C ALA A 271 27.85 -73.03 3.83
N ALA A 272 27.13 -72.80 2.73
CA ALA A 272 26.43 -73.85 2.00
C ALA A 272 27.36 -74.73 1.12
N ALA A 273 28.55 -74.25 0.76
CA ALA A 273 29.41 -74.90 -0.25
C ALA A 273 30.43 -75.91 0.31
N SER A 274 30.71 -75.93 1.62
CA SER A 274 31.84 -76.67 2.20
C SER A 274 31.52 -78.07 2.75
N GLY A 275 30.33 -78.62 2.48
CA GLY A 275 29.79 -79.75 3.26
C GLY A 275 30.01 -81.20 2.79
N VAL A 276 30.75 -81.51 1.70
CA VAL A 276 30.53 -82.82 1.01
C VAL A 276 31.72 -83.80 0.86
N ASN A 277 33.01 -83.45 1.05
CA ASN A 277 34.07 -84.22 0.35
C ASN A 277 35.12 -85.05 1.12
N HIS A 278 34.97 -85.51 2.37
CA HIS A 278 35.96 -86.43 2.99
C HIS A 278 35.30 -87.48 3.88
N VAL A 279 34.91 -88.65 3.33
CA VAL A 279 34.26 -89.73 4.10
C VAL A 279 34.99 -91.08 4.03
N ASP A 280 35.69 -91.41 2.94
CA ASP A 280 36.16 -92.79 2.71
C ASP A 280 37.38 -93.22 3.55
N GLU A 281 38.33 -92.33 3.84
CA GLU A 281 39.50 -92.71 4.67
C GLU A 281 39.23 -92.68 6.18
N MET A 282 38.13 -92.05 6.61
CA MET A 282 37.77 -92.02 8.03
C MET A 282 37.25 -93.36 8.54
N VAL A 283 36.57 -94.16 7.72
CA VAL A 283 35.84 -95.37 8.15
C VAL A 283 36.73 -96.43 8.79
N GLN A 284 37.99 -96.54 8.36
CA GLN A 284 38.91 -97.56 8.90
C GLN A 284 39.56 -97.15 10.24
N SER A 285 39.73 -95.84 10.49
CA SER A 285 40.14 -95.27 11.78
C SER A 285 38.96 -95.12 12.76
N LEU A 286 37.75 -95.00 12.20
CA LEU A 286 36.49 -94.86 12.92
C LEU A 286 36.19 -96.10 13.77
N ALA A 287 36.53 -97.32 13.34
CA ALA A 287 36.23 -98.53 14.13
C ALA A 287 36.94 -98.60 15.50
N GLY A 288 38.18 -98.10 15.59
CA GLY A 288 38.92 -98.02 16.87
C GLY A 288 38.61 -96.76 17.67
N SER A 289 38.38 -95.65 16.96
CA SER A 289 38.03 -94.36 17.57
C SER A 289 36.55 -94.25 17.94
N LEU A 290 35.66 -95.12 17.44
CA LEU A 290 34.22 -95.12 17.72
C LEU A 290 33.96 -95.44 19.19
N THR A 291 34.60 -96.43 19.78
CA THR A 291 34.22 -96.82 21.15
C THR A 291 34.60 -95.74 22.18
N GLN A 292 35.71 -95.03 21.95
CA GLN A 292 36.21 -93.99 22.85
C GLN A 292 35.75 -92.58 22.44
N GLY A 293 35.65 -92.33 21.14
CA GLY A 293 35.13 -91.12 20.53
C GLY A 293 33.60 -91.03 20.54
N LEU A 294 32.83 -92.13 20.59
CA LEU A 294 31.37 -92.09 20.75
C LEU A 294 31.00 -91.75 22.20
N VAL A 295 31.79 -92.17 23.20
CA VAL A 295 31.61 -91.73 24.60
C VAL A 295 31.99 -90.26 24.75
N GLY A 296 33.13 -89.84 24.18
CA GLY A 296 33.54 -88.43 24.17
C GLY A 296 32.61 -87.53 23.34
N ALA A 297 32.11 -88.02 22.20
CA ALA A 297 31.16 -87.31 21.36
C ALA A 297 29.77 -87.31 21.97
N MET A 298 29.32 -88.35 22.69
CA MET A 298 28.06 -88.29 23.44
C MET A 298 28.14 -87.24 24.55
N SER A 299 29.23 -87.17 25.33
CA SER A 299 29.41 -86.09 26.31
C SER A 299 29.49 -84.72 25.66
N ALA A 300 30.30 -84.55 24.60
CA ALA A 300 30.43 -83.27 23.91
C ALA A 300 29.15 -82.87 23.15
N THR A 301 28.37 -83.84 22.67
CA THR A 301 27.06 -83.58 22.06
C THR A 301 26.06 -83.22 23.13
N SER A 302 26.08 -83.89 24.30
CA SER A 302 25.24 -83.53 25.45
C SER A 302 25.53 -82.10 25.91
N GLU A 303 26.80 -81.74 26.09
CA GLU A 303 27.23 -80.40 26.51
C GLU A 303 26.93 -79.33 25.44
N ARG A 304 27.07 -79.67 24.15
CA ARG A 304 26.63 -78.79 23.04
C ARG A 304 25.12 -78.67 22.95
N LEU A 305 24.37 -79.73 23.27
CA LEU A 305 22.91 -79.70 23.27
C LEU A 305 22.41 -78.84 24.43
N GLU A 306 23.08 -78.91 25.58
CA GLU A 306 22.80 -78.09 26.76
C GLU A 306 23.14 -76.61 26.51
N ALA A 307 24.29 -76.33 25.89
CA ALA A 307 24.66 -74.99 25.44
C ALA A 307 23.74 -74.45 24.32
N ALA A 308 23.30 -75.32 23.40
CA ALA A 308 22.34 -74.96 22.35
C ALA A 308 20.95 -74.70 22.94
N SER A 309 20.53 -75.48 23.94
CA SER A 309 19.30 -75.28 24.70
C SER A 309 19.33 -73.93 25.42
N GLY A 310 20.41 -73.60 26.12
CA GLY A 310 20.57 -72.29 26.78
C GLY A 310 20.61 -71.11 25.79
N ARG A 311 21.22 -71.29 24.61
CA ARG A 311 21.17 -70.28 23.54
C ARG A 311 19.77 -70.14 22.94
N LEU A 312 19.02 -71.23 22.77
CA LEU A 312 17.64 -71.20 22.29
C LEU A 312 16.70 -70.55 23.29
N GLU A 313 16.90 -70.76 24.60
CA GLU A 313 16.20 -70.03 25.66
C GLU A 313 16.51 -68.53 25.62
N GLY A 314 17.79 -68.16 25.47
CA GLY A 314 18.19 -66.76 25.30
C GLY A 314 17.65 -66.11 24.03
N LEU A 315 17.57 -66.87 22.93
CA LEU A 315 17.00 -66.43 21.67
C LEU A 315 15.48 -66.25 21.78
N ALA A 316 14.78 -67.17 22.47
CA ALA A 316 13.35 -67.07 22.73
C ALA A 316 13.02 -65.84 23.59
N ALA A 317 13.84 -65.56 24.60
CA ALA A 317 13.69 -64.37 25.44
C ALA A 317 13.89 -63.06 24.66
N THR A 318 14.92 -62.99 23.80
CA THR A 318 15.17 -61.81 22.96
C THR A 318 14.11 -61.64 21.87
N LEU A 319 13.64 -62.74 21.26
CA LEU A 319 12.56 -62.70 20.28
C LEU A 319 11.24 -62.24 20.91
N SER A 320 10.96 -62.68 22.13
CA SER A 320 9.80 -62.23 22.91
C SER A 320 9.88 -60.74 23.23
N GLY A 321 11.06 -60.23 23.64
CA GLY A 321 11.27 -58.79 23.86
C GLY A 321 11.10 -57.96 22.59
N ALA A 322 11.68 -58.41 21.47
CA ALA A 322 11.58 -57.74 20.18
C ALA A 322 10.14 -57.74 19.64
N ALA A 323 9.39 -58.83 19.82
CA ALA A 323 7.98 -58.91 19.44
C ALA A 323 7.12 -57.92 20.25
N GLN A 324 7.45 -57.73 21.53
CA GLN A 324 6.74 -56.80 22.40
C GLN A 324 7.04 -55.33 22.06
N GLU A 325 8.29 -54.99 21.75
CA GLU A 325 8.67 -53.67 21.22
C GLU A 325 8.02 -53.38 19.88
N PHE A 326 7.99 -54.38 18.98
CA PHE A 326 7.36 -54.25 17.67
C PHE A 326 5.85 -53.99 17.80
N SER A 327 5.16 -54.73 18.67
CA SER A 327 3.73 -54.50 18.94
C SER A 327 3.48 -53.08 19.44
N GLN A 328 4.33 -52.58 20.33
CA GLN A 328 4.21 -51.24 20.89
C GLN A 328 4.49 -50.13 19.85
N ALA A 329 5.46 -50.37 18.95
CA ALA A 329 5.76 -49.48 17.83
C ALA A 329 4.63 -49.47 16.78
N ALA A 330 4.05 -50.63 16.48
CA ALA A 330 2.91 -50.75 15.58
C ALA A 330 1.69 -49.99 16.12
N GLU A 331 1.43 -50.07 17.42
CA GLU A 331 0.32 -49.37 18.08
C GLU A 331 0.50 -47.84 18.05
N ARG A 332 1.71 -47.34 18.34
CA ARG A 332 2.04 -45.90 18.18
C ARG A 332 1.89 -45.42 16.74
N THR A 333 2.26 -46.26 15.77
CA THR A 333 2.15 -45.94 14.34
C THR A 333 0.70 -45.90 13.89
N ALA A 334 -0.14 -46.83 14.36
CA ALA A 334 -1.57 -46.84 14.08
C ALA A 334 -2.26 -45.58 14.62
N VAL A 335 -1.93 -45.14 15.84
CA VAL A 335 -2.43 -43.88 16.42
C VAL A 335 -1.93 -42.66 15.63
N GLY A 336 -0.66 -42.66 15.22
CA GLY A 336 -0.10 -41.59 14.37
C GLY A 336 -0.78 -41.49 13.01
N LEU A 337 -1.10 -42.62 12.38
CA LEU A 337 -1.82 -42.69 11.11
C LEU A 337 -3.27 -42.18 11.23
N ASP A 338 -3.98 -42.52 12.30
CA ASP A 338 -5.33 -41.97 12.57
C ASP A 338 -5.29 -40.44 12.72
N GLY A 339 -4.28 -39.93 13.44
CA GLY A 339 -4.06 -38.48 13.58
C GLY A 339 -3.73 -37.78 12.25
N ALA A 340 -2.98 -38.43 11.37
CA ALA A 340 -2.67 -37.91 10.04
C ALA A 340 -3.90 -37.90 9.11
N ALA A 341 -4.71 -38.96 9.14
CA ALA A 341 -5.94 -39.06 8.37
C ALA A 341 -6.93 -37.93 8.74
N ARG A 342 -7.14 -37.67 10.03
CA ARG A 342 -8.00 -36.56 10.50
C ARG A 342 -7.48 -35.18 10.09
N ARG A 343 -6.16 -34.99 10.07
CA ARG A 343 -5.56 -33.73 9.60
C ARG A 343 -5.76 -33.53 8.10
N LEU A 344 -5.65 -34.61 7.31
CA LEU A 344 -5.92 -34.57 5.87
C LEU A 344 -7.38 -34.25 5.58
N GLU A 345 -8.33 -34.80 6.34
CA GLU A 345 -9.75 -34.42 6.25
C GLU A 345 -9.96 -32.93 6.54
N LEU A 346 -9.38 -32.40 7.61
CA LEU A 346 -9.44 -30.98 7.96
C LEU A 346 -8.86 -30.08 6.86
N VAL A 347 -7.73 -30.46 6.27
CA VAL A 347 -7.10 -29.72 5.17
C VAL A 347 -7.95 -29.78 3.91
N SER A 348 -8.53 -30.94 3.59
CA SER A 348 -9.43 -31.12 2.44
C SER A 348 -10.68 -30.25 2.57
N ASP A 349 -11.28 -30.20 3.75
CA ASP A 349 -12.47 -29.37 4.02
C ASP A 349 -12.17 -27.86 3.95
N ASN A 350 -11.00 -27.45 4.46
CA ASN A 350 -10.54 -26.06 4.33
C ASN A 350 -10.25 -25.69 2.85
N LEU A 351 -9.67 -26.59 2.06
CA LEU A 351 -9.43 -26.39 0.63
C LEU A 351 -10.75 -26.29 -0.15
N ALA A 352 -11.74 -27.12 0.17
CA ALA A 352 -13.07 -27.05 -0.43
C ALA A 352 -13.77 -25.72 -0.12
N ARG A 353 -13.69 -25.25 1.14
CA ARG A 353 -14.20 -23.93 1.54
C ARG A 353 -13.47 -22.78 0.85
N ALA A 354 -12.15 -22.84 0.74
CA ALA A 354 -11.36 -21.84 0.04
C ALA A 354 -11.69 -21.79 -1.46
N GLY A 355 -11.84 -22.94 -2.11
CA GLY A 355 -12.26 -23.04 -3.52
C GLY A 355 -13.65 -22.44 -3.77
N ASN A 356 -14.61 -22.71 -2.89
CA ASN A 356 -15.93 -22.09 -2.95
C ASN A 356 -15.88 -20.57 -2.69
N GLY A 357 -15.07 -20.12 -1.73
CA GLY A 357 -14.87 -18.69 -1.46
C GLY A 357 -14.28 -17.94 -2.66
N LEU A 358 -13.29 -18.54 -3.34
CA LEU A 358 -12.71 -18.01 -4.57
C LEU A 358 -13.72 -17.96 -5.73
N ALA A 359 -14.52 -19.01 -5.91
CA ALA A 359 -15.57 -19.04 -6.93
C ALA A 359 -16.64 -17.98 -6.67
N GLN A 360 -17.02 -17.76 -5.41
CA GLN A 360 -17.97 -16.71 -5.02
C GLN A 360 -17.38 -15.31 -5.18
N ALA A 361 -16.09 -15.11 -4.95
CA ALA A 361 -15.42 -13.82 -5.12
C ALA A 361 -15.19 -13.45 -6.60
N ALA A 362 -15.06 -14.44 -7.50
CA ALA A 362 -14.83 -14.19 -8.92
C ALA A 362 -16.03 -13.51 -9.62
N VAL A 363 -17.26 -13.81 -9.20
CA VAL A 363 -18.50 -13.25 -9.76
C VAL A 363 -18.59 -11.72 -9.60
N PRO A 364 -18.49 -11.14 -8.38
CA PRO A 364 -18.55 -9.70 -8.20
C PRO A 364 -17.35 -8.97 -8.81
N VAL A 365 -16.18 -9.61 -8.93
CA VAL A 365 -15.03 -9.03 -9.64
C VAL A 365 -15.31 -8.90 -11.13
N ALA A 366 -15.88 -9.93 -11.76
CA ALA A 366 -16.28 -9.88 -13.17
C ALA A 366 -17.40 -8.84 -13.40
N GLU A 367 -18.38 -8.75 -12.50
CA GLU A 367 -19.45 -7.76 -12.58
C GLU A 367 -18.91 -6.32 -12.41
N SER A 368 -17.97 -6.12 -11.48
CA SER A 368 -17.31 -4.83 -11.28
C SER A 368 -16.47 -4.43 -12.49
N ALA A 369 -15.77 -5.37 -13.12
CA ALA A 369 -15.03 -5.13 -14.35
C ALA A 369 -15.97 -4.70 -15.49
N ASN A 370 -17.13 -5.34 -15.61
CA ASN A 370 -18.12 -4.99 -16.63
C ASN A 370 -18.73 -3.59 -16.38
N LYS A 371 -19.10 -3.26 -15.14
CA LYS A 371 -19.57 -1.90 -14.77
C LYS A 371 -18.50 -0.84 -15.00
N THR A 372 -17.23 -1.17 -14.81
CA THR A 372 -16.11 -0.26 -15.08
C THR A 372 -15.95 -0.01 -16.58
N ALA A 373 -16.10 -1.06 -17.41
CA ALA A 373 -16.08 -0.92 -18.86
C ALA A 373 -17.24 -0.05 -19.36
N GLU A 374 -18.46 -0.26 -18.85
CA GLU A 374 -19.63 0.57 -19.17
C GLU A 374 -19.42 2.03 -18.76
N ALA A 375 -18.93 2.29 -17.55
CA ALA A 375 -18.63 3.65 -17.08
C ALA A 375 -17.56 4.33 -17.94
N THR A 376 -16.53 3.58 -18.36
CA THR A 376 -15.47 4.08 -19.24
C THR A 376 -16.01 4.44 -20.62
N GLN A 377 -16.90 3.59 -21.18
CA GLN A 377 -17.59 3.85 -22.44
C GLN A 377 -18.44 5.13 -22.37
N GLN A 378 -19.17 5.31 -21.28
CA GLN A 378 -20.01 6.49 -21.05
C GLN A 378 -19.18 7.78 -20.88
N ILE A 379 -18.08 7.71 -20.13
CA ILE A 379 -17.13 8.83 -19.98
C ILE A 379 -16.55 9.21 -21.35
N ALA A 380 -16.18 8.22 -22.17
CA ALA A 380 -15.65 8.46 -23.51
C ALA A 380 -16.69 9.16 -24.40
N SER A 381 -17.96 8.72 -24.40
CA SER A 381 -19.01 9.37 -25.19
C SER A 381 -19.28 10.81 -24.71
N SER A 382 -19.41 11.02 -23.40
CA SER A 382 -19.66 12.37 -22.87
C SER A 382 -18.46 13.31 -23.09
N SER A 383 -17.24 12.78 -23.16
CA SER A 383 -16.05 13.57 -23.49
C SER A 383 -16.03 14.01 -24.95
N ILE A 384 -16.51 13.18 -25.87
CA ILE A 384 -16.69 13.56 -27.28
C ILE A 384 -17.70 14.70 -27.40
N ASP A 385 -18.86 14.58 -26.74
CA ASP A 385 -19.90 15.61 -26.74
C ASP A 385 -19.39 16.95 -26.18
N MET A 386 -18.59 16.91 -25.10
CA MET A 386 -17.95 18.12 -24.54
C MET A 386 -16.95 18.75 -25.51
N VAL A 387 -16.13 17.94 -26.19
CA VAL A 387 -15.14 18.43 -27.17
C VAL A 387 -15.85 19.08 -28.36
N GLU A 388 -16.95 18.50 -28.83
CA GLU A 388 -17.76 19.03 -29.92
C GLU A 388 -18.46 20.35 -29.51
N SER A 389 -19.05 20.39 -28.32
CA SER A 389 -19.65 21.62 -27.76
C SER A 389 -18.62 22.73 -27.56
N ALA A 390 -17.40 22.39 -27.13
CA ALA A 390 -16.31 23.36 -26.99
C ALA A 390 -15.86 23.90 -28.35
N ARG A 391 -15.74 23.04 -29.37
CA ARG A 391 -15.45 23.46 -30.75
C ARG A 391 -16.49 24.45 -31.28
N GLN A 392 -17.78 24.15 -31.09
CA GLN A 392 -18.86 25.00 -31.57
C GLN A 392 -18.87 26.37 -30.87
N THR A 393 -18.69 26.38 -29.55
CA THR A 393 -18.63 27.63 -28.76
C THR A 393 -17.44 28.49 -29.18
N MET A 394 -16.28 27.89 -29.38
CA MET A 394 -15.09 28.63 -29.84
C MET A 394 -15.24 29.18 -31.27
N SER A 395 -15.91 28.46 -32.16
CA SER A 395 -16.23 28.97 -33.50
C SER A 395 -17.14 30.19 -33.42
N SER A 396 -18.15 30.14 -32.55
CA SER A 396 -19.05 31.26 -32.27
C SER A 396 -18.32 32.48 -31.69
N GLU A 397 -17.42 32.27 -30.72
CA GLU A 397 -16.61 33.37 -30.16
C GLU A 397 -15.70 34.01 -31.21
N ARG A 398 -15.08 33.20 -32.08
CA ARG A 398 -14.28 33.71 -33.20
C ARG A 398 -15.10 34.59 -34.13
N GLU A 399 -16.28 34.13 -34.54
CA GLU A 399 -17.18 34.91 -35.41
C GLU A 399 -17.57 36.24 -34.76
N MET A 400 -17.89 36.24 -33.47
CA MET A 400 -18.22 37.45 -32.70
C MET A 400 -17.04 38.43 -32.64
N VAL A 401 -15.82 37.94 -32.40
CA VAL A 401 -14.60 38.78 -32.36
C VAL A 401 -14.31 39.39 -33.73
N VAL A 402 -14.44 38.61 -34.81
CA VAL A 402 -14.24 39.09 -36.19
C VAL A 402 -15.32 40.10 -36.57
N ALA A 403 -16.58 39.85 -36.20
CA ALA A 403 -17.68 40.78 -36.43
C ALA A 403 -17.49 42.12 -35.68
N ALA A 404 -17.06 42.06 -34.41
CA ALA A 404 -16.73 43.25 -33.63
C ALA A 404 -15.55 44.02 -34.23
N ALA A 405 -14.48 43.33 -34.66
CA ALA A 405 -13.34 43.93 -35.34
C ALA A 405 -13.74 44.67 -36.63
N ASN A 406 -14.62 44.05 -37.44
CA ASN A 406 -15.15 44.67 -38.65
C ASN A 406 -16.04 45.88 -38.35
N SER A 407 -16.91 45.80 -37.34
CA SER A 407 -17.74 46.92 -36.91
C SER A 407 -16.90 48.11 -36.45
N ILE A 408 -15.83 47.87 -35.67
CA ILE A 408 -14.90 48.93 -35.25
C ILE A 408 -14.21 49.54 -36.49
N ARG A 409 -13.77 48.72 -37.45
CA ARG A 409 -13.16 49.17 -38.71
C ARG A 409 -14.09 50.05 -39.54
N ASP A 410 -15.38 49.71 -39.60
CA ASP A 410 -16.40 50.51 -40.28
C ASP A 410 -16.68 51.83 -39.56
N HIS A 411 -16.74 51.81 -38.22
CA HIS A 411 -16.86 53.03 -37.42
C HIS A 411 -15.67 53.97 -37.63
N ILE A 412 -14.44 53.43 -37.68
CA ILE A 412 -13.22 54.21 -37.97
C ILE A 412 -13.30 54.85 -39.35
N LYS A 413 -13.68 54.11 -40.40
CA LYS A 413 -13.85 54.67 -41.76
C LYS A 413 -14.89 55.78 -41.82
N SER A 414 -16.02 55.60 -41.12
CA SER A 414 -17.06 56.62 -41.01
C SER A 414 -16.54 57.87 -40.29
N PHE A 415 -15.73 57.68 -39.24
CA PHE A 415 -15.13 58.76 -38.47
C PHE A 415 -14.03 59.50 -39.25
N GLU A 416 -13.19 58.79 -39.99
CA GLU A 416 -12.13 59.34 -40.86
C GLU A 416 -12.74 60.22 -41.97
N THR A 417 -13.83 59.75 -42.58
CA THR A 417 -14.59 60.52 -43.59
C THR A 417 -15.16 61.83 -43.02
N ARG A 418 -15.62 61.81 -41.75
CA ARG A 418 -16.10 63.00 -41.04
C ARG A 418 -14.97 63.93 -40.59
N ALA A 419 -13.81 63.38 -40.23
CA ALA A 419 -12.64 64.13 -39.79
C ALA A 419 -11.96 64.86 -40.96
N ALA A 420 -11.99 64.31 -42.17
CA ALA A 420 -11.49 64.95 -43.39
C ALA A 420 -12.18 66.28 -43.74
N ALA A 421 -13.33 66.58 -43.12
CA ALA A 421 -14.02 67.87 -43.24
C ALA A 421 -13.49 68.97 -42.29
N TYR A 422 -12.49 68.67 -41.45
CA TYR A 422 -11.85 69.63 -40.54
C TYR A 422 -10.39 69.87 -40.96
N ASP A 423 -9.98 71.13 -41.12
CA ASP A 423 -8.62 71.51 -41.54
C ASP A 423 -7.61 71.58 -40.37
N GLY A 424 -6.38 71.08 -40.59
CA GLY A 424 -5.20 71.33 -39.74
C GLY A 424 -4.66 70.14 -38.91
N GLN A 425 -3.99 70.43 -37.78
CA GLN A 425 -3.28 69.47 -36.90
C GLN A 425 -4.16 68.33 -36.36
N LEU A 426 -5.48 68.54 -36.29
CA LEU A 426 -6.46 67.56 -35.86
C LEU A 426 -6.50 66.36 -36.83
N ALA A 427 -6.38 66.60 -38.14
CA ALA A 427 -6.35 65.55 -39.15
C ALA A 427 -5.10 64.65 -39.01
N THR A 428 -3.94 65.23 -38.65
CA THR A 428 -2.71 64.47 -38.40
C THR A 428 -2.82 63.60 -37.16
N ALA A 429 -3.30 64.14 -36.04
CA ALA A 429 -3.53 63.38 -34.81
C ALA A 429 -4.55 62.25 -35.01
N PHE A 430 -5.61 62.50 -35.79
CA PHE A 430 -6.58 61.46 -36.16
C PHE A 430 -5.97 60.35 -37.00
N ARG A 431 -5.11 60.68 -37.97
CA ARG A 431 -4.44 59.67 -38.80
C ARG A 431 -3.59 58.73 -37.94
N THR A 432 -2.82 59.28 -37.00
CA THR A 432 -2.02 58.48 -36.06
C THR A 432 -2.90 57.60 -35.16
N PHE A 433 -4.04 58.11 -34.70
CA PHE A 433 -4.99 57.35 -33.87
C PHE A 433 -5.65 56.20 -34.65
N THR A 434 -6.09 56.46 -35.89
CA THR A 434 -6.64 55.43 -36.81
C THR A 434 -5.63 54.33 -37.12
N GLU A 435 -4.36 54.70 -37.31
CA GLU A 435 -3.27 53.77 -37.57
C GLU A 435 -2.98 52.88 -36.35
N GLN A 436 -2.99 53.46 -35.14
CA GLN A 436 -2.86 52.71 -33.89
C GLN A 436 -4.04 51.76 -33.66
N ILE A 437 -5.28 52.20 -33.86
CA ILE A 437 -6.43 51.30 -33.68
C ILE A 437 -6.41 50.18 -34.73
N SER A 438 -6.09 50.49 -35.99
CA SER A 438 -5.98 49.47 -37.05
C SER A 438 -4.93 48.40 -36.70
N ARG A 439 -3.81 48.83 -36.11
CA ARG A 439 -2.78 47.91 -35.60
C ARG A 439 -3.29 47.06 -34.45
N SER A 440 -3.95 47.64 -33.45
CA SER A 440 -4.53 46.89 -32.33
C SER A 440 -5.63 45.92 -32.76
N ILE A 441 -6.47 46.29 -33.73
CA ILE A 441 -7.45 45.36 -34.33
C ILE A 441 -6.74 44.19 -35.00
N GLY A 442 -5.69 44.45 -35.79
CA GLY A 442 -4.89 43.40 -36.41
C GLY A 442 -4.21 42.48 -35.40
N GLU A 443 -3.74 43.01 -34.27
CA GLU A 443 -3.18 42.23 -33.16
C GLU A 443 -4.23 41.34 -32.48
N VAL A 444 -5.44 41.86 -32.23
CA VAL A 444 -6.57 41.10 -31.65
C VAL A 444 -7.05 40.00 -32.61
N GLU A 445 -7.16 40.30 -33.90
CA GLU A 445 -7.56 39.34 -34.94
C GLU A 445 -6.51 38.22 -35.10
N ASN A 446 -5.22 38.57 -35.11
CA ASN A 446 -4.13 37.61 -35.11
C ASN A 446 -4.12 36.76 -33.83
N HIS A 447 -4.32 37.37 -32.65
CA HIS A 447 -4.37 36.65 -31.40
C HIS A 447 -5.54 35.67 -31.37
N ALA A 448 -6.74 36.09 -31.77
CA ALA A 448 -7.92 35.23 -31.84
C ALA A 448 -7.73 34.04 -32.80
N ASN A 449 -7.12 34.28 -33.98
CA ASN A 449 -6.80 33.22 -34.94
C ASN A 449 -5.76 32.23 -34.39
N ASN A 450 -4.74 32.73 -33.69
CA ASN A 450 -3.68 31.89 -33.14
C ASN A 450 -4.17 31.06 -31.95
N VAL A 451 -4.97 31.66 -31.07
CA VAL A 451 -5.70 30.98 -29.98
C VAL A 451 -6.56 29.86 -30.55
N HIS A 452 -7.41 30.16 -31.54
CA HIS A 452 -8.25 29.15 -32.18
C HIS A 452 -7.45 27.99 -32.80
N GLY A 453 -6.30 28.28 -33.42
CA GLY A 453 -5.39 27.27 -33.97
C GLY A 453 -4.86 26.32 -32.89
N GLN A 454 -4.33 26.86 -31.80
CA GLN A 454 -3.79 26.06 -30.68
C GLN A 454 -4.88 25.22 -30.00
N TYR A 455 -6.09 25.77 -29.83
CA TYR A 455 -7.20 25.02 -29.25
C TYR A 455 -7.72 23.92 -30.19
N THR A 456 -7.73 24.15 -31.50
CA THR A 456 -8.11 23.13 -32.49
C THR A 456 -7.15 21.95 -32.46
N GLU A 457 -5.85 22.21 -32.33
CA GLU A 457 -4.82 21.18 -32.17
C GLU A 457 -5.02 20.39 -30.86
N ALA A 458 -5.18 21.10 -29.73
CA ALA A 458 -5.40 20.48 -28.42
C ALA A 458 -6.68 19.61 -28.38
N LEU A 459 -7.77 20.07 -28.98
CA LEU A 459 -9.03 19.31 -29.08
C LEU A 459 -8.87 18.07 -29.97
N THR A 460 -8.05 18.14 -31.02
CA THR A 460 -7.73 16.99 -31.89
C THR A 460 -6.89 15.96 -31.14
N THR A 461 -5.92 16.39 -30.33
CA THR A 461 -5.15 15.50 -29.46
C THR A 461 -6.04 14.82 -28.42
N LEU A 462 -6.94 15.56 -27.78
CA LEU A 462 -7.91 15.01 -26.83
C LEU A 462 -8.83 13.97 -27.49
N GLN A 463 -9.34 14.26 -28.69
CA GLN A 463 -10.15 13.33 -29.45
C GLN A 463 -9.39 12.02 -29.75
N GLY A 464 -8.12 12.11 -30.16
CA GLY A 464 -7.28 10.93 -30.40
C GLY A 464 -7.01 10.09 -29.15
N VAL A 465 -6.88 10.72 -27.97
CA VAL A 465 -6.75 10.00 -26.70
C VAL A 465 -8.04 9.27 -26.34
N ILE A 466 -9.20 9.91 -26.56
CA ILE A 466 -10.52 9.32 -26.27
C ILE A 466 -10.82 8.14 -27.22
N GLU A 467 -10.51 8.26 -28.51
CA GLU A 467 -10.70 7.18 -29.49
C GLU A 467 -9.80 5.96 -29.18
N ASN A 468 -8.55 6.19 -28.77
CA ASN A 468 -7.66 5.12 -28.32
C ASN A 468 -8.16 4.43 -27.04
N ALA A 469 -8.76 5.18 -26.10
CA ALA A 469 -9.35 4.61 -24.90
C ALA A 469 -10.58 3.71 -25.20
N LYS A 470 -11.34 4.04 -26.25
CA LYS A 470 -12.49 3.25 -26.73
C LYS A 470 -12.08 1.93 -27.39
N ALA A 471 -10.88 1.85 -27.95
CA ALA A 471 -10.34 0.63 -28.57
C ALA A 471 -9.86 -0.41 -27.54
N PHE A 472 -9.84 -0.08 -26.24
CA PHE A 472 -9.44 -1.00 -25.19
C PHE A 472 -10.56 -2.03 -24.91
N THR A 473 -10.51 -3.17 -25.58
CA THR A 473 -11.30 -4.35 -25.23
C THR A 473 -10.53 -5.22 -24.22
N PRO A 474 -11.03 -5.44 -22.98
CA PRO A 474 -10.38 -6.35 -22.06
C PRO A 474 -10.44 -7.78 -22.59
N GLU A 475 -9.27 -8.39 -22.75
CA GLU A 475 -9.06 -9.77 -23.19
C GLU A 475 -9.57 -10.74 -22.10
N SER A 476 -10.89 -10.92 -22.04
CA SER A 476 -11.56 -11.83 -21.10
C SER A 476 -12.67 -12.66 -21.77
N ALA A 477 -12.64 -12.76 -23.10
CA ALA A 477 -13.44 -13.74 -23.80
C ALA A 477 -12.85 -15.14 -23.56
N ARG A 478 -13.48 -15.92 -22.67
CA ARG A 478 -13.25 -17.37 -22.61
C ARG A 478 -13.42 -17.95 -24.02
N PRO A 479 -12.55 -18.87 -24.48
CA PRO A 479 -12.85 -19.63 -25.67
C PRO A 479 -14.15 -20.40 -25.41
N SER A 480 -15.16 -20.13 -26.23
CA SER A 480 -16.36 -20.96 -26.30
C SER A 480 -15.96 -22.38 -26.64
N ALA A 481 -16.49 -23.32 -25.85
CA ALA A 481 -16.19 -24.75 -25.87
C ALA A 481 -16.28 -25.40 -27.26
#